data_AF-A0A8J7ZEQ6-F1
#
_entry.id   AF-A0A8J7ZEQ6-F1
#
_cell.length_a   1.000
_cell.length_b   1.000
_cell.length_c   1.000
_cell.angle_alpha   90.00
_cell.angle_beta   90.00
_cell.angle_gamma   90.00
#
_symmetry.space_group_name_H-M   'P 1'
#
loop_
_entity.id
_entity.type
_entity.pdbx_description
1 polymer ?
#
loop_
_entity_poly.entity_id
_entity_poly.type
_entity_poly.pdbx_seq_one_letter_code
_entity_poly.pdbx_strand_id
1 'polypeptide(L)'
;MIAPAAIVSDWTMEALLRILGFGLYGAVVTLGIAFIYRAYSTRSMPAGPAVFIGVSFVAISLTAQTVLQTSVIGSTPLQHYASASYILGVFLGVAVASEAGRRIGDQFAADVYGIARFETRDEVGDLVASAGLVVTVTVPETVETLDGYRAVDDAERRALSGKELRFPHRLSVGEIADRMTRRIEDDFDVDHVDVSVNEAYDVDRFAVGNRPGGIGSTLPPGTAAVAVESDPAGDATTGDPIEVWAVGESGNRLVATGVFRSKDGDVATVVVPEDDTVGFDSDETYRLVTRPDTIDDVSEFVSVIWDAPETVSSVTVEADGPLEGEFVSWLSATVLVLVRDGDVVGLPADNETLVAGDDLYLLGTPRELRSLTGERADVTERSRAGAPEEADEPASA
;
A
#
# COMPACT_ATOMS: atom_id res chain seq x y z
N MET A 1 9.40 -74.35 -1.40
CA MET A 1 10.23 -73.76 -0.33
C MET A 1 10.87 -72.51 -0.93
N ILE A 2 10.15 -71.38 -0.92
CA ILE A 2 10.63 -70.12 -1.49
C ILE A 2 11.45 -69.44 -0.40
N ALA A 3 12.69 -69.08 -0.73
CA ALA A 3 13.67 -68.60 0.24
C ALA A 3 13.19 -67.30 0.91
N PRO A 4 13.18 -67.20 2.25
CA PRO A 4 12.71 -66.03 2.99
C PRO A 4 13.51 -64.75 2.64
N ALA A 5 14.74 -64.88 2.14
CA ALA A 5 15.57 -63.75 1.74
C ALA A 5 15.02 -62.98 0.52
N ALA A 6 14.37 -63.65 -0.44
CA ALA A 6 13.84 -63.01 -1.66
C ALA A 6 12.57 -62.18 -1.37
N ILE A 7 11.74 -62.64 -0.44
CA ILE A 7 10.51 -61.94 -0.03
C ILE A 7 10.85 -60.65 0.73
N VAL A 8 11.91 -60.68 1.55
CA VAL A 8 12.36 -59.51 2.31
C VAL A 8 12.96 -58.43 1.38
N SER A 9 13.67 -58.81 0.31
CA SER A 9 14.23 -57.84 -0.64
C SER A 9 13.15 -57.13 -1.46
N ASP A 10 12.14 -57.86 -1.94
CA ASP A 10 11.06 -57.28 -2.75
C ASP A 10 10.21 -56.30 -1.93
N TRP A 11 9.87 -56.68 -0.69
CA TRP A 11 9.13 -55.81 0.22
C TRP A 11 9.92 -54.55 0.60
N THR A 12 11.22 -54.70 0.87
CA THR A 12 12.09 -53.57 1.20
C THR A 12 12.19 -52.60 0.03
N MET A 13 12.33 -53.12 -1.21
CA MET A 13 12.42 -52.28 -2.40
C MET A 13 11.12 -51.54 -2.70
N GLU A 14 9.96 -52.20 -2.59
CA GLU A 14 8.66 -51.54 -2.77
C GLU A 14 8.41 -50.45 -1.71
N ALA A 15 8.73 -50.74 -0.44
CA ALA A 15 8.64 -49.77 0.63
C ALA A 15 9.53 -48.54 0.38
N LEU A 16 10.77 -48.75 -0.06
CA LEU A 16 11.73 -47.68 -0.32
C LEU A 16 11.30 -46.81 -1.51
N LEU A 17 10.78 -47.42 -2.58
CA LEU A 17 10.20 -46.70 -3.72
C LEU A 17 9.00 -45.85 -3.32
N ARG A 18 8.10 -46.37 -2.48
CA ARG A 18 6.95 -45.60 -1.98
C ARG A 18 7.37 -44.46 -1.06
N ILE A 19 8.33 -44.67 -0.16
CA ILE A 19 8.90 -43.61 0.68
C ILE A 19 9.48 -42.51 -0.20
N LEU A 20 10.24 -42.86 -1.23
CA LEU A 20 10.79 -41.91 -2.20
C LEU A 20 9.67 -41.15 -2.93
N GLY A 21 8.63 -41.86 -3.37
CA GLY A 21 7.49 -41.27 -4.07
C GLY A 21 6.71 -40.27 -3.21
N PHE A 22 6.41 -40.62 -1.96
CA PHE A 22 5.76 -39.70 -1.01
C PHE A 22 6.67 -38.54 -0.63
N GLY A 23 7.97 -38.78 -0.47
CA GLY A 23 8.97 -37.73 -0.26
C GLY A 23 8.98 -36.71 -1.40
N LEU A 24 9.02 -37.18 -2.65
CA LEU A 24 8.95 -36.32 -3.84
C LEU A 24 7.63 -35.56 -3.91
N TYR A 25 6.50 -36.22 -3.63
CA TYR A 25 5.18 -35.58 -3.60
C TYR A 25 5.14 -34.44 -2.56
N GLY A 26 5.59 -34.70 -1.33
CA GLY A 26 5.70 -33.66 -0.29
C GLY A 26 6.62 -32.52 -0.71
N ALA A 27 7.78 -32.83 -1.30
CA ALA A 27 8.71 -31.81 -1.81
C ALA A 27 8.07 -30.90 -2.87
N VAL A 28 7.34 -31.46 -3.84
CA VAL A 28 6.68 -30.69 -4.90
C VAL A 28 5.55 -29.81 -4.35
N VAL A 29 4.74 -30.34 -3.43
CA VAL A 29 3.68 -29.57 -2.77
C VAL A 29 4.26 -28.40 -1.98
N THR A 30 5.27 -28.66 -1.15
CA THR A 30 5.92 -27.61 -0.36
C THR A 30 6.66 -26.61 -1.25
N LEU A 31 7.28 -27.05 -2.36
CA LEU A 31 7.89 -26.17 -3.34
C LEU A 31 6.87 -25.18 -3.91
N GLY A 32 5.72 -25.65 -4.37
CA GLY A 32 4.67 -24.80 -4.93
C GLY A 32 4.11 -23.81 -3.91
N ILE A 33 3.88 -24.26 -2.67
CA ILE A 33 3.35 -23.41 -1.61
C ILE A 33 4.38 -22.38 -1.16
N ALA A 34 5.65 -22.76 -1.02
CA ALA A 34 6.74 -21.82 -0.72
C ALA A 34 6.88 -20.78 -1.83
N PHE A 35 6.76 -21.19 -3.10
CA PHE A 35 6.78 -20.29 -4.25
C PHE A 35 5.65 -19.25 -4.19
N ILE A 36 4.43 -19.67 -3.90
CA ILE A 36 3.26 -18.77 -3.78
C ILE A 36 3.39 -17.88 -2.54
N TYR A 37 3.78 -18.44 -1.40
CA TYR A 37 3.98 -17.69 -0.16
C TYR A 37 5.01 -16.57 -0.36
N ARG A 38 6.11 -16.88 -1.06
CA ARG A 38 7.16 -15.92 -1.38
C ARG A 38 6.67 -14.82 -2.34
N ALA A 39 5.79 -15.15 -3.28
CA ALA A 39 5.18 -14.18 -4.20
C ALA A 39 4.30 -13.16 -3.46
N TYR A 40 3.60 -13.60 -2.41
CA TYR A 40 2.66 -12.75 -1.67
C TYR A 40 3.30 -12.00 -0.50
N SER A 41 4.21 -12.64 0.24
CA SER A 41 4.72 -12.10 1.51
C SER A 41 6.14 -11.53 1.42
N THR A 42 6.87 -11.73 0.32
CA THR A 42 8.29 -11.37 0.12
C THR A 42 9.28 -12.02 1.12
N ARG A 43 8.78 -12.57 2.24
CA ARG A 43 9.49 -13.31 3.29
C ARG A 43 9.66 -14.78 2.90
N SER A 44 10.69 -15.42 3.46
CA SER A 44 10.88 -16.86 3.26
C SER A 44 9.93 -17.63 4.16
N MET A 45 9.34 -18.70 3.65
CA MET A 45 8.45 -19.53 4.43
C MET A 45 9.22 -20.14 5.62
N PRO A 46 8.73 -20.01 6.88
CA PRO A 46 9.39 -20.66 8.01
C PRO A 46 9.42 -22.19 7.83
N ALA A 47 10.50 -22.84 8.26
CA ALA A 47 10.72 -24.26 8.02
C ALA A 47 9.65 -25.16 8.67
N GLY A 48 9.19 -24.81 9.88
CA GLY A 48 8.16 -25.58 10.61
C GLY A 48 6.85 -25.75 9.82
N PRO A 49 6.17 -24.65 9.45
CA PRO A 49 4.98 -24.68 8.60
C PRO A 49 5.18 -25.42 7.27
N ALA A 50 6.32 -25.25 6.61
CA ALA A 50 6.61 -25.90 5.33
C ALA A 50 6.67 -27.43 5.43
N VAL A 51 7.36 -27.92 6.47
CA VAL A 51 7.40 -29.36 6.78
C VAL A 51 6.02 -29.87 7.16
N PHE A 52 5.28 -29.11 7.97
CA PHE A 52 3.92 -29.47 8.38
C PHE A 52 3.01 -29.64 7.18
N ILE A 53 3.00 -28.69 6.24
CA ILE A 53 2.19 -28.74 5.02
C ILE A 53 2.53 -29.98 4.17
N GLY A 54 3.82 -30.23 3.92
CA GLY A 54 4.23 -31.39 3.11
C GLY A 54 3.82 -32.72 3.76
N VAL A 55 4.01 -32.83 5.08
CA VAL A 55 3.57 -33.99 5.88
C VAL A 55 2.05 -34.13 5.87
N SER A 56 1.28 -33.04 6.01
CA SER A 56 -0.18 -33.07 6.02
C SER A 56 -0.76 -33.59 4.71
N PHE A 57 -0.27 -33.12 3.57
CA PHE A 57 -0.74 -33.60 2.26
C PHE A 57 -0.44 -35.08 2.04
N VAL A 58 0.73 -35.55 2.47
CA VAL A 58 1.07 -36.98 2.43
C VAL A 58 0.19 -37.78 3.38
N ALA A 59 -0.06 -37.30 4.61
CA ALA A 59 -0.94 -37.95 5.57
C ALA A 59 -2.37 -38.09 5.02
N ILE A 60 -2.89 -37.05 4.36
CA ILE A 60 -4.20 -37.08 3.70
C ILE A 60 -4.20 -38.14 2.59
N SER A 61 -3.17 -38.16 1.73
CA SER A 61 -3.06 -39.13 0.65
C SER A 61 -2.98 -40.57 1.16
N LEU A 62 -2.18 -40.83 2.20
CA LEU A 62 -2.08 -42.13 2.87
C LEU A 62 -3.40 -42.55 3.50
N THR A 63 -4.09 -41.61 4.17
CA THR A 63 -5.40 -41.85 4.78
C THR A 63 -6.44 -42.19 3.72
N ALA A 64 -6.49 -41.43 2.63
CA ALA A 64 -7.38 -41.68 1.50
C ALA A 64 -7.11 -43.04 0.86
N GLN A 65 -5.84 -43.41 0.64
CA GLN A 65 -5.47 -44.73 0.14
C GLN A 65 -5.89 -45.84 1.09
N THR A 66 -5.72 -45.66 2.40
CA THR A 66 -6.12 -46.65 3.42
C THR A 66 -7.63 -46.84 3.49
N VAL A 67 -8.40 -45.77 3.27
CA VAL A 67 -9.88 -45.82 3.26
C VAL A 67 -10.40 -46.47 1.98
N LEU A 68 -9.77 -46.20 0.83
CA LEU A 68 -10.21 -46.70 -0.49
C LEU A 68 -9.68 -48.10 -0.82
N GLN A 69 -8.52 -48.47 -0.29
CA GLN A 69 -7.89 -49.77 -0.49
C GLN A 69 -7.55 -50.34 0.89
N THR A 70 -8.19 -51.43 1.29
CA THR A 70 -8.00 -52.12 2.58
C THR A 70 -6.62 -52.80 2.71
N SER A 71 -5.56 -52.22 2.14
CA SER A 71 -4.18 -52.68 2.26
C SER A 71 -3.21 -51.59 1.84
N VAL A 72 -2.26 -51.29 2.71
CA VAL A 72 -1.25 -50.26 2.46
C VAL A 72 -0.08 -50.83 1.65
N ILE A 73 0.29 -52.11 1.76
CA ILE A 73 1.32 -52.79 0.91
C ILE A 73 0.99 -54.29 0.86
N GLY A 74 0.64 -54.85 -0.31
CA GLY A 74 0.33 -56.29 -0.45
C GLY A 74 -0.72 -56.81 0.54
N SER A 75 -0.64 -58.09 0.95
CA SER A 75 -1.58 -58.77 1.86
C SER A 75 -1.16 -58.73 3.34
N THR A 76 -0.57 -57.63 3.83
CA THR A 76 -0.05 -57.55 5.20
C THR A 76 -1.01 -56.77 6.13
N PRO A 77 -1.50 -57.37 7.24
CA PRO A 77 -2.38 -56.70 8.20
C PRO A 77 -1.71 -55.49 8.88
N LEU A 78 -2.53 -54.50 9.24
CA LEU A 78 -2.13 -53.22 9.86
C LEU A 78 -1.37 -53.37 11.21
N GLN A 79 -1.36 -54.56 11.80
CA GLN A 79 -0.84 -54.86 13.14
C GLN A 79 0.51 -55.58 13.13
N HIS A 80 1.39 -55.23 12.19
CA HIS A 80 2.76 -55.74 12.15
C HIS A 80 3.76 -54.63 12.49
N TYR A 81 4.81 -54.93 13.27
CA TYR A 81 5.86 -53.97 13.64
C TYR A 81 6.51 -53.29 12.42
N ALA A 82 6.52 -53.97 11.28
CA ALA A 82 7.00 -53.47 10.00
C ALA A 82 6.19 -52.30 9.43
N SER A 83 4.90 -52.19 9.77
CA SER A 83 4.02 -51.10 9.32
C SER A 83 4.34 -49.79 10.06
N ALA A 84 4.69 -49.88 11.36
CA ALA A 84 5.06 -48.72 12.16
C ALA A 84 6.39 -48.11 11.67
N SER A 85 7.40 -48.94 11.40
CA SER A 85 8.68 -48.47 10.85
C SER A 85 8.54 -47.89 9.44
N TYR A 86 7.67 -48.47 8.60
CA TYR A 86 7.34 -47.91 7.29
C TYR A 86 6.70 -46.53 7.39
N ILE A 87 5.64 -46.37 8.20
CA ILE A 87 4.95 -45.08 8.38
C ILE A 87 5.92 -44.02 8.92
N LEU A 88 6.73 -44.38 9.91
CA LEU A 88 7.77 -43.49 10.45
C LEU A 88 8.79 -43.10 9.37
N GLY A 89 9.23 -44.06 8.55
CA GLY A 89 10.14 -43.83 7.43
C GLY A 89 9.56 -42.90 6.38
N VAL A 90 8.27 -43.04 6.04
CA VAL A 90 7.58 -42.12 5.13
C VAL A 90 7.54 -40.71 5.70
N PHE A 91 7.09 -40.53 6.95
CA PHE A 91 7.00 -39.20 7.54
C PHE A 91 8.35 -38.51 7.69
N LEU A 92 9.40 -39.25 8.08
CA LEU A 92 10.75 -38.72 8.17
C LEU A 92 11.29 -38.34 6.78
N GLY A 93 11.10 -39.21 5.79
CA GLY A 93 11.51 -38.94 4.41
C GLY A 93 10.81 -37.70 3.83
N VAL A 94 9.51 -37.57 4.08
CA VAL A 94 8.70 -36.42 3.67
C VAL A 94 9.15 -35.15 4.37
N ALA A 95 9.44 -35.19 5.67
CA ALA A 95 9.91 -34.00 6.39
C ALA A 95 11.21 -33.45 5.79
N VAL A 96 12.18 -34.33 5.53
CA VAL A 96 13.46 -33.95 4.90
C VAL A 96 13.24 -33.45 3.47
N ALA A 97 12.43 -34.16 2.67
CA ALA A 97 12.16 -33.79 1.29
C ALA A 97 11.37 -32.47 1.18
N SER A 98 10.46 -32.20 2.11
CA SER A 98 9.68 -30.96 2.17
C SER A 98 10.57 -29.76 2.49
N GLU A 99 11.55 -29.91 3.38
CA GLU A 99 12.54 -28.85 3.64
C GLU A 99 13.42 -28.58 2.40
N ALA A 100 13.80 -29.61 1.65
CA ALA A 100 14.50 -29.43 0.37
C ALA A 100 13.60 -28.73 -0.67
N GLY A 101 12.34 -29.16 -0.80
CA GLY A 101 11.33 -28.55 -1.66
C GLY A 101 11.11 -27.07 -1.33
N ARG A 102 11.04 -26.72 -0.04
CA ARG A 102 10.95 -25.33 0.43
C ARG A 102 12.12 -24.48 -0.05
N ARG A 103 13.37 -24.96 0.15
CA ARG A 103 14.57 -24.22 -0.28
C ARG A 103 14.61 -24.01 -1.79
N ILE A 104 14.26 -25.05 -2.54
CA ILE A 104 14.22 -24.99 -4.00
C ILE A 104 13.10 -24.03 -4.46
N GLY A 105 11.91 -24.10 -3.86
CA GLY A 105 10.79 -23.21 -4.16
C GLY A 105 11.09 -21.75 -3.83
N ASP A 106 11.70 -21.49 -2.67
CA ASP A 106 12.19 -20.17 -2.28
C ASP A 106 13.20 -19.62 -3.30
N GLN A 107 14.11 -20.47 -3.81
CA GLN A 107 15.11 -20.09 -4.80
C GLN A 107 14.50 -19.80 -6.17
N PHE A 108 13.57 -20.64 -6.64
CA PHE A 108 12.83 -20.39 -7.88
C PHE A 108 11.98 -19.12 -7.80
N ALA A 109 11.31 -18.88 -6.67
CA ALA A 109 10.55 -17.66 -6.47
C ALA A 109 11.47 -16.43 -6.42
N ALA A 110 12.63 -16.52 -5.77
CA ALA A 110 13.63 -15.46 -5.77
C ALA A 110 14.16 -15.14 -7.17
N ASP A 111 14.35 -16.15 -8.03
CA ASP A 111 14.80 -15.96 -9.41
C ASP A 111 13.70 -15.37 -10.30
N VAL A 112 12.49 -15.94 -10.25
CA VAL A 112 11.33 -15.52 -11.07
C VAL A 112 10.81 -14.14 -10.67
N TYR A 113 10.68 -13.86 -9.37
CA TYR A 113 10.21 -12.56 -8.86
C TYR A 113 11.36 -11.58 -8.60
N GLY A 114 12.61 -11.98 -8.86
CA GLY A 114 13.79 -11.15 -8.62
C GLY A 114 14.01 -10.75 -7.16
N ILE A 115 13.53 -11.53 -6.19
CA ILE A 115 13.64 -11.21 -4.76
C ILE A 115 15.02 -11.68 -4.25
N ALA A 116 16.04 -10.84 -4.39
CA ALA A 116 17.39 -11.14 -3.91
C ALA A 116 17.40 -11.32 -2.37
N ARG A 117 17.98 -12.44 -1.91
CA ARG A 117 18.13 -12.74 -0.48
C ARG A 117 19.36 -11.99 0.04
N PHE A 118 19.15 -10.97 0.87
CA PHE A 118 20.19 -10.46 1.78
C PHE A 118 20.16 -11.31 3.05
N GLU A 119 20.88 -12.43 3.03
CA GLU A 119 21.28 -13.10 4.27
C GLU A 119 22.53 -12.38 4.75
N THR A 120 22.38 -11.59 5.81
CA THR A 120 23.47 -10.94 6.54
C THR A 120 24.51 -11.97 6.95
N ARG A 121 25.60 -12.05 6.17
CA ARG A 121 26.86 -12.64 6.60
C ARG A 121 27.99 -11.96 5.82
N ASP A 122 28.71 -11.12 6.56
CA ASP A 122 29.69 -10.12 6.15
C ASP A 122 30.89 -10.58 5.29
N GLU A 123 30.93 -11.83 4.80
CA GLU A 123 32.14 -12.37 4.15
C GLU A 123 32.01 -12.59 2.64
N VAL A 124 30.80 -12.56 2.08
CA VAL A 124 30.59 -12.81 0.63
C VAL A 124 30.14 -11.56 -0.13
N GLY A 125 29.69 -10.51 0.57
CA GLY A 125 29.39 -9.21 -0.03
C GLY A 125 30.61 -8.58 -0.70
N ASP A 126 31.78 -8.70 -0.08
CA ASP A 126 33.04 -8.15 -0.59
C ASP A 126 33.55 -8.89 -1.82
N LEU A 127 33.31 -10.20 -1.90
CA LEU A 127 33.75 -11.02 -3.04
C LEU A 127 32.89 -10.75 -4.28
N VAL A 128 31.59 -10.46 -4.13
CA VAL A 128 30.70 -10.12 -5.25
C VAL A 128 30.86 -8.66 -5.68
N ALA A 129 31.18 -7.74 -4.75
CA ALA A 129 31.58 -6.37 -5.08
C ALA A 129 32.84 -6.34 -5.98
N SER A 130 33.80 -7.25 -5.75
CA SER A 130 35.02 -7.36 -6.56
C SER A 130 34.80 -7.82 -8.01
N ALA A 131 33.63 -8.39 -8.33
CA ALA A 131 33.27 -8.85 -9.66
C ALA A 131 32.43 -7.84 -10.48
N GLY A 132 32.12 -6.66 -9.93
CA GLY A 132 31.32 -5.63 -10.61
C GLY A 132 29.85 -5.99 -10.82
N LEU A 133 29.34 -6.99 -10.08
CA LEU A 133 27.97 -7.50 -10.23
C LEU A 133 26.93 -6.75 -9.38
N VAL A 134 27.38 -5.79 -8.56
CA VAL A 134 26.54 -5.04 -7.62
C VAL A 134 26.80 -3.55 -7.80
N VAL A 135 25.72 -2.80 -7.97
CA VAL A 135 25.67 -1.35 -7.96
C VAL A 135 25.25 -0.91 -6.56
N THR A 136 25.95 0.07 -6.00
CA THR A 136 25.56 0.70 -4.73
C THR A 136 24.95 2.06 -5.07
N VAL A 137 23.74 2.31 -4.57
CA VAL A 137 23.02 3.57 -4.69
C VAL A 137 22.89 4.13 -3.29
N THR A 138 23.32 5.37 -3.08
CA THR A 138 23.30 6.02 -1.78
C THR A 138 22.13 6.98 -1.69
N VAL A 139 21.32 6.85 -0.65
CA VAL A 139 20.26 7.82 -0.33
C VAL A 139 20.92 9.14 0.05
N PRO A 140 20.45 10.29 -0.48
CA PRO A 140 21.02 11.58 -0.12
C PRO A 140 20.88 11.88 1.38
N GLU A 141 21.76 12.74 1.89
CA GLU A 141 21.73 13.20 3.29
C GLU A 141 20.47 14.02 3.62
N THR A 142 19.92 14.69 2.62
CA THR A 142 18.70 15.48 2.74
C THR A 142 17.54 14.71 2.14
N VAL A 143 16.57 14.36 2.98
CA VAL A 143 15.34 13.67 2.57
C VAL A 143 14.21 14.69 2.47
N GLU A 144 13.66 14.89 1.26
CA GLU A 144 12.58 15.84 1.00
C GLU A 144 11.21 15.29 1.45
N THR A 145 10.26 16.17 1.78
CA THR A 145 8.85 15.78 1.95
C THR A 145 8.20 15.70 0.58
N LEU A 146 7.38 14.69 0.35
CA LEU A 146 6.59 14.58 -0.86
C LEU A 146 5.37 15.51 -0.80
N ASP A 147 5.12 16.28 -1.88
CA ASP A 147 4.06 17.28 -1.94
C ASP A 147 2.67 16.66 -1.86
N GLY A 148 1.79 17.22 -1.02
CA GLY A 148 0.45 16.69 -0.77
C GLY A 148 0.41 15.46 0.15
N TYR A 149 1.54 15.04 0.71
CA TYR A 149 1.64 13.95 1.68
C TYR A 149 2.07 14.49 3.05
N ARG A 150 1.72 13.72 4.09
CA ARG A 150 2.16 14.02 5.45
C ARG A 150 3.66 13.77 5.56
N ALA A 151 4.37 14.65 6.25
CA ALA A 151 5.78 14.45 6.54
C ALA A 151 6.01 13.17 7.37
N VAL A 152 7.01 12.40 6.96
CA VAL A 152 7.54 11.25 7.71
C VAL A 152 8.23 11.75 8.97
N ASP A 153 8.16 10.99 10.06
CA ASP A 153 8.82 11.33 11.33
C ASP A 153 10.34 11.47 11.14
N ASP A 154 10.93 12.39 11.89
CA ASP A 154 12.34 12.74 11.80
C ASP A 154 13.24 11.54 12.15
N ALA A 155 12.77 10.61 12.98
CA ALA A 155 13.53 9.39 13.33
C ALA A 155 13.80 8.54 12.07
N GLU A 156 12.78 8.31 11.27
CA GLU A 156 12.81 7.57 10.01
C GLU A 156 13.60 8.33 8.95
N ARG A 157 13.43 9.65 8.85
CA ARG A 157 14.26 10.49 7.95
C ARG A 157 15.74 10.35 8.25
N ARG A 158 16.13 10.39 9.52
CA ARG A 158 17.53 10.20 9.94
C ARG A 158 18.01 8.77 9.65
N ALA A 159 17.14 7.77 9.74
CA ALA A 159 17.49 6.39 9.41
C ALA A 159 17.65 6.14 7.90
N LEU A 160 16.98 6.94 7.07
CA LEU A 160 17.10 6.92 5.61
C LEU A 160 18.30 7.71 5.09
N SER A 161 18.61 8.83 5.73
CA SER A 161 19.68 9.75 5.32
C SER A 161 21.03 9.03 5.19
N GLY A 162 21.69 9.15 4.04
CA GLY A 162 23.01 8.57 3.80
C GLY A 162 23.05 7.03 3.69
N LYS A 163 21.89 6.36 3.65
CA LYS A 163 21.83 4.90 3.63
C LYS A 163 22.26 4.33 2.27
N GLU A 164 23.15 3.35 2.28
CA GLU A 164 23.60 2.66 1.07
C GLU A 164 22.70 1.44 0.76
N LEU A 165 22.14 1.42 -0.44
CA LEU A 165 21.33 0.33 -0.96
C LEU A 165 22.07 -0.36 -2.11
N ARG A 166 22.17 -1.68 -2.03
CA ARG A 166 22.90 -2.51 -3.01
C ARG A 166 21.94 -3.22 -3.94
N PHE A 167 22.16 -3.10 -5.24
CA PHE A 167 21.33 -3.68 -6.30
C PHE A 167 22.16 -4.49 -7.31
N PRO A 168 21.60 -5.53 -7.94
CA PRO A 168 22.29 -6.23 -9.03
C PRO A 168 22.55 -5.32 -10.24
N HIS A 169 23.74 -5.39 -10.84
CA HIS A 169 24.13 -4.55 -12.00
C HIS A 169 23.33 -4.80 -13.28
N ARG A 170 22.59 -5.93 -13.36
CA ARG A 170 21.76 -6.28 -14.53
C ARG A 170 20.47 -5.46 -14.67
N LEU A 171 20.19 -4.57 -13.71
CA LEU A 171 18.96 -3.78 -13.67
C LEU A 171 19.17 -2.44 -14.36
N SER A 172 18.18 -2.01 -15.13
CA SER A 172 18.07 -0.65 -15.63
C SER A 172 17.89 0.35 -14.47
N VAL A 173 18.19 1.61 -14.73
CA VAL A 173 18.04 2.71 -13.76
C VAL A 173 16.59 2.81 -13.25
N GLY A 174 15.60 2.61 -14.13
CA GLY A 174 14.18 2.55 -13.75
C GLY A 174 13.87 1.37 -12.82
N GLU A 175 14.37 0.17 -13.12
CA GLU A 175 14.16 -1.00 -12.25
C GLU A 175 14.87 -0.87 -10.89
N ILE A 176 15.99 -0.13 -10.83
CA ILE A 176 16.68 0.21 -9.58
C ILE A 176 15.81 1.17 -8.77
N ALA A 177 15.28 2.23 -9.38
CA ALA A 177 14.36 3.17 -8.74
C ALA A 177 13.12 2.44 -8.19
N ASP A 178 12.45 1.61 -9.01
CA ASP A 178 11.26 0.85 -8.60
C ASP A 178 11.54 -0.13 -7.45
N ARG A 179 12.73 -0.71 -7.40
CA ARG A 179 13.14 -1.56 -6.28
C ARG A 179 13.50 -0.75 -5.03
N MET A 180 14.12 0.41 -5.23
CA MET A 180 14.48 1.31 -4.14
C MET A 180 13.22 1.83 -3.45
N THR A 181 12.22 2.30 -4.21
CA THR A 181 10.89 2.68 -3.72
C THR A 181 10.29 1.56 -2.88
N ARG A 182 10.05 0.38 -3.46
CA ARG A 182 9.44 -0.75 -2.74
C ARG A 182 10.19 -1.15 -1.48
N ARG A 183 11.52 -1.18 -1.55
CA ARG A 183 12.33 -1.55 -0.39
C ARG A 183 12.22 -0.53 0.74
N ILE A 184 12.13 0.75 0.41
CA ILE A 184 12.00 1.81 1.41
C ILE A 184 10.59 1.80 2.02
N GLU A 185 9.55 1.62 1.20
CA GLU A 185 8.16 1.43 1.66
C GLU A 185 8.02 0.17 2.53
N ASP A 186 8.71 -0.93 2.21
CA ASP A 186 8.65 -2.19 2.96
C ASP A 186 9.47 -2.16 4.26
N ASP A 187 10.66 -1.53 4.25
CA ASP A 187 11.63 -1.56 5.36
C ASP A 187 11.41 -0.42 6.37
N PHE A 188 10.67 0.63 6.01
CA PHE A 188 10.45 1.83 6.83
C PHE A 188 8.96 2.19 6.91
N ASP A 189 8.58 2.99 7.90
CA ASP A 189 7.21 3.51 8.06
C ASP A 189 6.98 4.68 7.08
N VAL A 190 7.07 4.36 5.78
CA VAL A 190 6.94 5.29 4.66
C VAL A 190 5.90 4.75 3.69
N ASP A 191 4.81 5.48 3.48
CA ASP A 191 3.75 5.03 2.56
C ASP A 191 4.08 5.28 1.09
N HIS A 192 4.82 6.36 0.79
CA HIS A 192 5.23 6.67 -0.58
C HIS A 192 6.63 7.24 -0.70
N VAL A 193 7.32 6.78 -1.75
CA VAL A 193 8.69 7.18 -2.10
C VAL A 193 8.77 7.57 -3.56
N ASP A 194 9.22 8.80 -3.81
CA ASP A 194 9.57 9.27 -5.14
C ASP A 194 11.09 9.40 -5.26
N VAL A 195 11.65 8.56 -6.14
CA VAL A 195 13.09 8.48 -6.38
C VAL A 195 13.40 8.59 -7.86
N SER A 196 14.38 9.45 -8.17
CA SER A 196 15.00 9.53 -9.48
C SER A 196 16.47 9.20 -9.35
N VAL A 197 16.93 8.25 -10.16
CA VAL A 197 18.33 7.81 -10.23
C VAL A 197 18.85 8.12 -11.63
N ASN A 198 20.09 8.54 -11.76
CA ASN A 198 20.72 8.80 -13.06
C ASN A 198 21.52 7.59 -13.59
N GLU A 199 22.10 7.73 -14.78
CA GLU A 199 22.93 6.70 -15.41
C GLU A 199 24.23 6.39 -14.65
N ALA A 200 24.69 7.29 -13.78
CA ALA A 200 25.83 7.07 -12.89
C ALA A 200 25.43 6.36 -11.58
N TYR A 201 24.15 6.05 -11.40
CA TYR A 201 23.56 5.47 -10.20
C TYR A 201 23.54 6.38 -8.97
N ASP A 202 23.70 7.69 -9.17
CA ASP A 202 23.47 8.68 -8.13
C ASP A 202 21.97 9.05 -8.08
N VAL A 203 21.48 9.33 -6.88
CA VAL A 203 20.10 9.72 -6.65
C VAL A 203 19.97 11.23 -6.87
N ASP A 204 19.31 11.62 -7.96
CA ASP A 204 19.07 13.04 -8.28
C ASP A 204 17.97 13.64 -7.41
N ARG A 205 16.99 12.81 -7.01
CA ARG A 205 15.86 13.23 -6.19
C ARG A 205 15.39 12.09 -5.30
N PHE A 206 15.08 12.44 -4.06
CA PHE A 206 14.55 11.52 -3.06
C PHE A 206 13.58 12.26 -2.14
N ALA A 207 12.29 12.00 -2.33
CA ALA A 207 11.22 12.53 -1.49
C ALA A 207 10.40 11.38 -0.90
N VAL A 208 10.00 11.53 0.36
CA VAL A 208 9.18 10.54 1.07
C VAL A 208 7.99 11.22 1.72
N GLY A 209 6.89 10.49 1.82
CA GLY A 209 5.66 10.96 2.45
C GLY A 209 4.85 9.81 3.02
N ASN A 210 4.15 10.11 4.11
CA ASN A 210 3.10 9.24 4.63
C ASN A 210 1.75 9.73 4.14
N ARG A 211 0.84 8.81 3.90
CA ARG A 211 -0.54 9.16 3.63
C ARG A 211 -1.11 9.85 4.87
N PRO A 212 -1.90 10.91 4.71
CA PRO A 212 -2.66 11.46 5.82
C PRO A 212 -3.50 10.34 6.45
N GLY A 213 -3.26 10.03 7.72
CA GLY A 213 -4.00 8.97 8.43
C GLY A 213 -5.34 9.48 8.94
N GLY A 214 -6.45 8.87 8.50
CA GLY A 214 -7.77 9.02 9.12
C GLY A 214 -8.01 7.94 10.18
N ILE A 215 -9.03 8.08 11.03
CA ILE A 215 -9.41 7.05 12.03
C ILE A 215 -10.07 5.83 11.36
N GLY A 216 -10.63 6.02 10.16
CA GLY A 216 -11.20 4.96 9.32
C GLY A 216 -11.90 5.54 8.08
N SER A 217 -12.55 4.72 7.27
CA SER A 217 -13.26 5.17 6.06
C SER A 217 -14.40 6.16 6.34
N THR A 218 -14.87 6.24 7.59
CA THR A 218 -15.89 7.19 8.06
C THR A 218 -15.31 8.46 8.67
N LEU A 219 -14.00 8.56 8.83
CA LEU A 219 -13.29 9.74 9.30
C LEU A 219 -12.10 9.95 8.38
N PRO A 220 -12.34 10.45 7.16
CA PRO A 220 -11.28 10.69 6.21
C PRO A 220 -10.27 11.71 6.78
N PRO A 221 -9.03 11.71 6.28
CA PRO A 221 -8.02 12.66 6.74
C PRO A 221 -8.46 14.10 6.51
N GLY A 222 -8.04 15.03 7.37
CA GLY A 222 -8.45 16.43 7.29
C GLY A 222 -9.88 16.67 7.76
N THR A 223 -10.50 15.67 8.41
CA THR A 223 -11.80 15.81 9.06
C THR A 223 -11.73 15.41 10.54
N ALA A 224 -12.52 16.08 11.37
CA ALA A 224 -12.63 15.81 12.79
C ALA A 224 -14.07 15.39 13.14
N ALA A 225 -14.19 14.41 14.03
CA ALA A 225 -15.45 14.12 14.71
C ALA A 225 -15.61 15.10 15.88
N VAL A 226 -16.64 15.94 15.83
CA VAL A 226 -16.97 16.90 16.89
C VAL A 226 -18.28 16.47 17.54
N ALA A 227 -18.30 16.44 18.87
CA ALA A 227 -19.52 16.29 19.64
C ALA A 227 -20.10 17.69 19.90
N VAL A 228 -21.32 17.93 19.42
CA VAL A 228 -22.00 19.22 19.55
C VAL A 228 -23.32 19.04 20.29
N GLU A 229 -23.62 19.95 21.21
CA GLU A 229 -24.98 20.04 21.75
C GLU A 229 -25.88 20.57 20.62
N SER A 230 -26.97 19.86 20.33
CA SER A 230 -27.81 20.21 19.19
C SER A 230 -29.29 19.92 19.42
N ASP A 231 -30.12 20.79 18.87
CA ASP A 231 -31.55 20.51 18.70
C ASP A 231 -31.72 19.41 17.63
N PRO A 232 -32.41 18.29 17.92
CA PRO A 232 -32.58 17.18 16.99
C PRO A 232 -32.81 17.59 15.53
N ALA A 233 -31.90 17.20 14.64
CA ALA A 233 -32.29 16.93 13.26
C ALA A 233 -33.22 15.71 13.30
N GLY A 234 -34.54 15.94 13.31
CA GLY A 234 -35.55 14.93 13.58
C GLY A 234 -35.50 13.69 12.67
N ASP A 235 -34.81 13.78 11.53
CA ASP A 235 -34.80 12.76 10.49
C ASP A 235 -33.39 12.42 9.94
N ALA A 236 -32.31 12.93 10.55
CA ALA A 236 -30.95 12.65 10.06
C ALA A 236 -30.52 11.21 10.38
N THR A 237 -30.01 10.52 9.37
CA THR A 237 -29.41 9.18 9.46
C THR A 237 -27.89 9.28 9.37
N THR A 238 -27.17 8.31 9.94
CA THR A 238 -25.71 8.21 9.80
C THR A 238 -25.31 8.27 8.34
N GLY A 239 -24.49 9.26 7.97
CA GLY A 239 -24.07 9.51 6.60
C GLY A 239 -24.78 10.67 5.91
N ASP A 240 -25.84 11.22 6.50
CA ASP A 240 -26.57 12.32 5.88
C ASP A 240 -25.73 13.62 5.90
N PRO A 241 -25.69 14.36 4.78
CA PRO A 241 -25.06 15.67 4.74
C PRO A 241 -25.90 16.67 5.54
N ILE A 242 -25.21 17.43 6.39
CA ILE A 242 -25.81 18.40 7.29
C ILE A 242 -25.08 19.74 7.22
N GLU A 243 -25.82 20.80 7.52
CA GLU A 243 -25.27 22.09 7.90
C GLU A 243 -25.42 22.28 9.41
N VAL A 244 -24.39 22.85 10.04
CA VAL A 244 -24.38 23.15 11.46
C VAL A 244 -24.50 24.65 11.65
N TRP A 245 -25.60 25.08 12.27
CA TRP A 245 -25.92 26.50 12.47
C TRP A 245 -25.85 26.87 13.95
N ALA A 246 -25.06 27.89 14.30
CA ALA A 246 -25.14 28.55 15.59
C ALA A 246 -26.41 29.42 15.60
N VAL A 247 -27.27 29.22 16.60
CA VAL A 247 -28.52 29.97 16.76
C VAL A 247 -28.34 30.96 17.91
N GLY A 248 -28.20 32.25 17.60
CA GLY A 248 -28.04 33.32 18.58
C GLY A 248 -29.08 34.43 18.44
N GLU A 249 -29.17 35.29 19.47
CA GLU A 249 -30.09 36.44 19.47
C GLU A 249 -29.81 37.43 18.31
N SER A 250 -28.58 37.43 17.79
CA SER A 250 -28.11 38.30 16.70
C SER A 250 -28.41 37.76 15.29
N GLY A 251 -28.94 36.54 15.18
CA GLY A 251 -29.18 35.83 13.91
C GLY A 251 -28.52 34.45 13.87
N ASN A 252 -28.83 33.68 12.83
CA ASN A 252 -28.26 32.36 12.61
C ASN A 252 -26.96 32.49 11.82
N ARG A 253 -25.90 31.80 12.26
CA ARG A 253 -24.59 31.76 11.58
C ARG A 253 -24.25 30.32 11.20
N LEU A 254 -23.89 30.10 9.94
CA LEU A 254 -23.36 28.81 9.50
C LEU A 254 -21.97 28.63 10.11
N VAL A 255 -21.77 27.54 10.84
CA VAL A 255 -20.50 27.21 11.52
C VAL A 255 -19.68 26.27 10.67
N ALA A 256 -20.31 25.20 10.19
CA ALA A 256 -19.65 24.18 9.38
C ALA A 256 -20.67 23.44 8.50
N THR A 257 -20.15 22.80 7.46
CA THR A 257 -20.87 21.79 6.68
C THR A 257 -20.22 20.44 6.92
N GLY A 258 -21.01 19.39 7.10
CA GLY A 258 -20.46 18.09 7.48
C GLY A 258 -21.42 16.93 7.27
N VAL A 259 -21.10 15.82 7.94
CA VAL A 259 -21.86 14.57 7.86
C VAL A 259 -22.31 14.17 9.26
N PHE A 260 -23.59 13.83 9.40
CA PHE A 260 -24.13 13.32 10.64
C PHE A 260 -23.63 11.88 10.91
N ARG A 261 -23.15 11.59 12.12
CA ARG A 261 -22.69 10.24 12.49
C ARG A 261 -23.64 9.54 13.42
N SER A 262 -23.89 10.14 14.57
CA SER A 262 -24.68 9.54 15.63
C SER A 262 -25.23 10.62 16.54
N LYS A 263 -26.19 10.23 17.36
CA LYS A 263 -26.79 11.08 18.37
C LYS A 263 -27.06 10.28 19.63
N ASP A 264 -26.80 10.90 20.77
CA ASP A 264 -27.18 10.42 22.09
C ASP A 264 -27.77 11.58 22.91
N GLY A 265 -29.04 11.48 23.28
CA GLY A 265 -29.74 12.58 23.97
C GLY A 265 -29.81 13.84 23.09
N ASP A 266 -29.24 14.95 23.57
CA ASP A 266 -29.15 16.22 22.82
C ASP A 266 -27.74 16.45 22.24
N VAL A 267 -26.85 15.46 22.33
CA VAL A 267 -25.50 15.54 21.78
C VAL A 267 -25.45 14.77 20.46
N ALA A 268 -25.06 15.44 19.38
CA ALA A 268 -24.81 14.83 18.09
C ALA A 268 -23.31 14.77 17.82
N THR A 269 -22.86 13.66 17.22
CA THR A 269 -21.52 13.56 16.64
C THR A 269 -21.62 13.89 15.15
N VAL A 270 -20.84 14.87 14.72
CA VAL A 270 -20.76 15.33 13.34
C VAL A 270 -19.33 15.23 12.86
N VAL A 271 -19.13 14.89 11.58
CA VAL A 271 -17.82 14.93 10.93
C VAL A 271 -17.76 16.18 10.08
N VAL A 272 -16.77 17.02 10.35
CA VAL A 272 -16.55 18.31 9.68
C VAL A 272 -15.08 18.41 9.26
N PRO A 273 -14.74 19.28 8.30
CA PRO A 273 -13.35 19.62 8.03
C PRO A 273 -12.61 20.07 9.31
N GLU A 274 -11.33 19.70 9.45
CA GLU A 274 -10.53 20.04 10.64
C GLU A 274 -10.47 21.56 10.89
N ASP A 275 -10.38 22.37 9.83
CA ASP A 275 -10.32 23.83 9.93
C ASP A 275 -11.60 24.45 10.52
N ASP A 276 -12.75 23.82 10.27
CA ASP A 276 -14.05 24.27 10.77
C ASP A 276 -14.24 23.97 12.26
N THR A 277 -13.38 23.13 12.87
CA THR A 277 -13.47 22.77 14.30
C THR A 277 -13.33 23.97 15.23
N VAL A 278 -12.59 25.00 14.81
CA VAL A 278 -12.34 26.23 15.57
C VAL A 278 -13.63 27.05 15.75
N GLY A 279 -14.62 26.84 14.89
CA GLY A 279 -15.91 27.51 14.96
C GLY A 279 -16.86 26.99 16.04
N PHE A 280 -16.55 25.85 16.65
CA PHE A 280 -17.40 25.22 17.67
C PHE A 280 -17.03 25.66 19.08
N ASP A 281 -18.06 25.98 19.86
CA ASP A 281 -18.00 26.30 21.29
C ASP A 281 -18.78 25.23 22.07
N SER A 282 -18.22 24.78 23.19
CA SER A 282 -18.85 23.76 24.03
C SER A 282 -20.08 24.25 24.79
N ASP A 283 -20.23 25.56 24.94
CA ASP A 283 -21.35 26.18 25.67
C ASP A 283 -22.50 26.63 24.73
N GLU A 284 -22.32 26.48 23.41
CA GLU A 284 -23.35 26.81 22.41
C GLU A 284 -24.16 25.57 21.99
N THR A 285 -25.47 25.76 21.83
CA THR A 285 -26.35 24.77 21.21
C THR A 285 -26.50 25.07 19.72
N TYR A 286 -26.29 24.04 18.90
CA TYR A 286 -26.34 24.14 17.45
C TYR A 286 -27.64 23.58 16.88
N ARG A 287 -28.05 24.11 15.73
CA ARG A 287 -29.15 23.57 14.95
C ARG A 287 -28.60 22.82 13.75
N LEU A 288 -28.95 21.54 13.65
CA LEU A 288 -28.58 20.69 12.53
C LEU A 288 -29.68 20.71 11.48
N VAL A 289 -29.30 20.96 10.23
CA VAL A 289 -30.23 20.97 9.08
C VAL A 289 -29.72 19.96 8.06
N THR A 290 -30.55 18.97 7.71
CA THR A 290 -30.23 18.04 6.62
C THR A 290 -30.34 18.76 5.28
N ARG A 291 -29.34 18.61 4.43
CA ARG A 291 -29.41 19.14 3.06
C ARG A 291 -30.16 18.14 2.17
N PRO A 292 -31.12 18.59 1.34
CA PRO A 292 -31.82 17.73 0.40
C PRO A 292 -31.00 17.35 -0.85
N ASP A 293 -29.68 17.58 -0.85
CA ASP A 293 -28.84 17.19 -1.98
C ASP A 293 -28.52 15.69 -1.96
N THR A 294 -28.48 15.11 -3.16
CA THR A 294 -28.08 13.72 -3.42
C THR A 294 -26.83 13.40 -2.62
N ILE A 295 -26.86 12.24 -1.95
CA ILE A 295 -25.73 11.64 -1.23
C ILE A 295 -24.45 11.97 -1.98
N ASP A 296 -23.68 12.91 -1.43
CA ASP A 296 -22.31 13.13 -1.89
C ASP A 296 -21.56 11.90 -1.37
N ASP A 297 -21.60 10.83 -2.17
CA ASP A 297 -20.64 9.75 -2.13
C ASP A 297 -19.22 10.27 -2.38
N VAL A 298 -18.99 11.59 -2.37
CA VAL A 298 -17.69 12.22 -2.17
C VAL A 298 -16.92 11.51 -1.08
N SER A 299 -17.47 11.10 0.07
CA SER A 299 -16.66 10.37 1.06
C SER A 299 -16.26 8.96 0.62
N GLU A 300 -17.12 8.22 -0.08
CA GLU A 300 -16.80 6.88 -0.62
C GLU A 300 -15.82 7.00 -1.81
N PHE A 301 -16.08 7.93 -2.72
CA PHE A 301 -15.25 8.29 -3.86
C PHE A 301 -13.88 8.84 -3.43
N VAL A 302 -13.84 9.72 -2.42
CA VAL A 302 -12.62 10.22 -1.77
C VAL A 302 -11.88 9.06 -1.11
N SER A 303 -12.57 8.13 -0.44
CA SER A 303 -11.91 6.94 0.13
C SER A 303 -11.27 6.03 -0.94
N VAL A 304 -11.88 5.94 -2.13
CA VAL A 304 -11.34 5.19 -3.26
C VAL A 304 -10.19 5.93 -3.94
N ILE A 305 -10.27 7.26 -4.06
CA ILE A 305 -9.17 8.11 -4.56
C ILE A 305 -7.96 8.06 -3.62
N TRP A 306 -8.16 8.00 -2.30
CA TRP A 306 -7.06 7.98 -1.32
C TRP A 306 -6.41 6.61 -1.10
N ASP A 307 -7.05 5.50 -1.52
CA ASP A 307 -6.38 4.19 -1.54
C ASP A 307 -5.40 4.08 -2.71
N ALA A 308 -5.67 4.84 -3.77
CA ALA A 308 -4.89 4.88 -4.99
C ALA A 308 -3.55 5.65 -4.79
N PRO A 309 -2.49 5.32 -5.55
CA PRO A 309 -1.20 6.00 -5.45
C PRO A 309 -1.20 7.46 -5.95
N GLU A 310 -2.29 7.92 -6.57
CA GLU A 310 -2.45 9.25 -7.12
C GLU A 310 -2.81 10.29 -6.04
N THR A 311 -2.34 11.54 -6.22
CA THR A 311 -2.65 12.69 -5.38
C THR A 311 -3.21 13.84 -6.21
N VAL A 312 -3.84 14.81 -5.56
CA VAL A 312 -4.35 16.03 -6.20
C VAL A 312 -3.40 17.20 -5.93
N SER A 313 -2.93 17.86 -6.98
CA SER A 313 -2.11 19.07 -6.89
C SER A 313 -2.68 20.20 -7.74
N SER A 314 -2.47 21.45 -7.32
CA SER A 314 -2.86 22.64 -8.08
C SER A 314 -1.66 23.24 -8.80
N VAL A 315 -1.80 23.54 -10.09
CA VAL A 315 -0.76 24.20 -10.90
C VAL A 315 -1.38 25.35 -11.67
N THR A 316 -0.76 26.54 -11.59
CA THR A 316 -1.12 27.68 -12.43
C THR A 316 -0.29 27.64 -13.72
N VAL A 317 -0.94 27.79 -14.87
CA VAL A 317 -0.25 27.85 -16.17
C VAL A 317 0.46 29.20 -16.30
N GLU A 318 1.80 29.18 -16.34
CA GLU A 318 2.60 30.39 -16.52
C GLU A 318 2.67 30.83 -17.99
N ALA A 319 2.78 32.14 -18.22
CA ALA A 319 3.03 32.70 -19.54
C ALA A 319 4.43 32.31 -20.05
N ASP A 320 4.52 31.94 -21.33
CA ASP A 320 5.69 31.34 -21.98
C ASP A 320 6.19 30.04 -21.30
N GLY A 321 5.33 29.40 -20.48
CA GLY A 321 5.61 28.17 -19.76
C GLY A 321 5.37 26.90 -20.60
N PRO A 322 5.85 25.73 -20.13
CA PRO A 322 5.73 24.47 -20.87
C PRO A 322 4.29 23.98 -21.04
N LEU A 323 3.35 24.52 -20.26
CA LEU A 323 1.94 24.16 -20.29
C LEU A 323 1.10 25.10 -21.17
N GLU A 324 1.62 26.28 -21.55
CA GLU A 324 0.86 27.23 -22.37
C GLU A 324 0.69 26.69 -23.80
N GLY A 325 -0.55 26.62 -24.28
CA GLY A 325 -0.88 26.12 -25.62
C GLY A 325 -0.95 24.60 -25.72
N GLU A 326 -0.73 23.88 -24.62
CA GLU A 326 -0.84 22.42 -24.55
C GLU A 326 -2.31 21.97 -24.42
N PHE A 327 -2.61 20.74 -24.83
CA PHE A 327 -3.93 20.15 -24.65
C PHE A 327 -4.03 19.42 -23.31
N VAL A 328 -5.21 19.46 -22.69
CA VAL A 328 -5.53 18.70 -21.46
C VAL A 328 -5.13 17.23 -21.56
N SER A 329 -5.40 16.57 -22.69
CA SER A 329 -5.08 15.15 -22.90
C SER A 329 -3.60 14.81 -23.03
N TRP A 330 -2.72 15.81 -23.22
CA TRP A 330 -1.29 15.58 -23.40
C TRP A 330 -0.52 15.66 -22.08
N LEU A 331 -1.19 16.11 -21.02
CA LEU A 331 -0.64 16.08 -19.68
C LEU A 331 -0.52 14.62 -19.20
N SER A 332 0.57 14.34 -18.48
CA SER A 332 0.79 13.04 -17.84
C SER A 332 -0.09 12.81 -16.60
N ALA A 333 -0.87 13.81 -16.18
CA ALA A 333 -1.81 13.75 -15.07
C ALA A 333 -3.23 14.10 -15.56
N THR A 334 -4.25 13.62 -14.86
CA THR A 334 -5.66 13.86 -15.19
C THR A 334 -6.10 15.24 -14.68
N VAL A 335 -6.63 16.10 -15.54
CA VAL A 335 -7.20 17.39 -15.11
C VAL A 335 -8.60 17.16 -14.57
N LEU A 336 -8.78 17.39 -13.27
CA LEU A 336 -10.09 17.31 -12.61
C LEU A 336 -10.89 18.59 -12.77
N VAL A 337 -10.22 19.74 -12.62
CA VAL A 337 -10.85 21.06 -12.66
C VAL A 337 -9.89 22.03 -13.36
N LEU A 338 -10.44 22.83 -14.27
CA LEU A 338 -9.78 23.99 -14.86
C LEU A 338 -10.55 25.24 -14.45
N VAL A 339 -9.85 26.22 -13.88
CA VAL A 339 -10.41 27.53 -13.54
C VAL A 339 -9.78 28.57 -14.45
N ARG A 340 -10.63 29.25 -15.24
CA ARG A 340 -10.21 30.30 -16.17
C ARG A 340 -11.00 31.56 -15.88
N ASP A 341 -10.31 32.64 -15.50
CA ASP A 341 -10.93 33.92 -15.17
C ASP A 341 -12.09 33.82 -14.15
N GLY A 342 -12.06 32.81 -13.27
CA GLY A 342 -13.09 32.51 -12.28
C GLY A 342 -14.20 31.54 -12.73
N ASP A 343 -14.25 31.17 -14.01
CA ASP A 343 -15.14 30.13 -14.51
C ASP A 343 -14.56 28.74 -14.21
N VAL A 344 -15.33 27.90 -13.52
CA VAL A 344 -14.92 26.55 -13.10
C VAL A 344 -15.45 25.51 -14.09
N VAL A 345 -14.54 24.81 -14.76
CA VAL A 345 -14.84 23.70 -15.67
C VAL A 345 -14.42 22.38 -15.00
N GLY A 346 -15.40 21.57 -14.61
CA GLY A 346 -15.14 20.21 -14.11
C GLY A 346 -14.95 19.22 -15.26
N LEU A 347 -13.92 18.37 -15.16
CA LEU A 347 -13.51 17.38 -16.16
C LEU A 347 -13.46 17.99 -17.58
N PRO A 348 -12.54 18.94 -17.83
CA PRO A 348 -12.41 19.60 -19.12
C PRO A 348 -12.17 18.59 -20.24
N ALA A 349 -12.62 18.92 -21.45
CA ALA A 349 -12.49 18.03 -22.61
C ALA A 349 -11.02 17.83 -22.99
N ASP A 350 -10.70 16.65 -23.52
CA ASP A 350 -9.34 16.25 -23.95
C ASP A 350 -8.66 17.25 -24.90
N ASN A 351 -9.45 17.98 -25.69
CA ASN A 351 -8.99 18.95 -26.68
C ASN A 351 -9.06 20.41 -26.20
N GLU A 352 -9.36 20.64 -24.92
CA GLU A 352 -9.28 21.97 -24.32
C GLU A 352 -7.81 22.39 -24.27
N THR A 353 -7.54 23.61 -24.75
CA THR A 353 -6.19 24.18 -24.79
C THR A 353 -5.96 25.04 -23.56
N LEU A 354 -4.81 24.84 -22.92
CA LEU A 354 -4.38 25.59 -21.75
C LEU A 354 -3.87 26.97 -22.14
N VAL A 355 -4.22 27.97 -21.35
CA VAL A 355 -3.85 29.37 -21.54
C VAL A 355 -3.16 29.87 -20.28
N ALA A 356 -2.21 30.81 -20.43
CA ALA A 356 -1.57 31.47 -19.31
C ALA A 356 -2.62 32.08 -18.34
N GLY A 357 -2.47 31.78 -17.05
CA GLY A 357 -3.41 32.19 -16.01
C GLY A 357 -4.50 31.15 -15.67
N ASP A 358 -4.58 30.03 -16.40
CA ASP A 358 -5.45 28.91 -16.00
C ASP A 358 -4.94 28.27 -14.70
N ASP A 359 -5.83 28.04 -13.73
CA ASP A 359 -5.54 27.23 -12.54
C ASP A 359 -6.08 25.82 -12.73
N LEU A 360 -5.19 24.83 -12.69
CA LEU A 360 -5.50 23.43 -12.92
C LEU A 360 -5.43 22.65 -11.61
N TYR A 361 -6.44 21.81 -11.36
CA TYR A 361 -6.39 20.78 -10.32
C TYR A 361 -6.16 19.44 -10.99
N LEU A 362 -4.99 18.87 -10.75
CA LEU A 362 -4.47 17.68 -11.42
C LEU A 362 -4.48 16.48 -10.47
N LEU A 363 -4.95 15.33 -10.94
CA LEU A 363 -4.86 14.03 -10.27
C LEU A 363 -3.80 13.16 -10.97
N GLY A 364 -2.78 12.74 -10.24
CA GLY A 364 -1.75 11.84 -10.75
C GLY A 364 -0.74 11.44 -9.69
N THR A 365 0.18 10.56 -10.04
CA THR A 365 1.28 10.20 -9.16
C THR A 365 2.23 11.38 -8.96
N PRO A 366 2.98 11.44 -7.84
CA PRO A 366 3.97 12.49 -7.59
C PRO A 366 4.96 12.71 -8.75
N ARG A 367 5.32 11.62 -9.43
CA ARG A 367 6.22 11.63 -10.58
C ARG A 367 5.59 12.33 -11.79
N GLU A 368 4.33 12.04 -12.08
CA GLU A 368 3.57 12.65 -13.18
C GLU A 368 3.36 14.14 -12.92
N LEU A 369 2.93 14.52 -11.72
CA LEU A 369 2.71 15.92 -11.35
C LEU A 369 4.00 16.76 -11.44
N ARG A 370 5.16 16.18 -11.08
CA ARG A 370 6.45 16.86 -11.22
C ARG A 370 6.85 17.09 -12.68
N SER A 371 6.64 16.10 -13.55
CA SER A 371 6.99 16.24 -14.97
C SER A 371 6.30 17.43 -15.64
N LEU A 372 5.14 17.84 -15.11
CA LEU A 372 4.35 18.96 -15.62
C LEU A 372 4.83 20.33 -15.12
N THR A 373 5.47 20.39 -13.94
CA THR A 373 5.83 21.66 -13.28
C THR A 373 7.24 22.15 -13.65
N GLY A 374 8.10 21.29 -14.23
CA GLY A 374 9.39 21.69 -14.82
C GLY A 374 10.47 22.23 -13.86
N GLU A 375 10.14 22.63 -12.63
CA GLU A 375 11.04 23.36 -11.73
C GLU A 375 10.90 22.90 -10.26
N ARG A 376 12.00 23.04 -9.49
CA ARG A 376 12.06 22.89 -8.03
C ARG A 376 11.02 23.81 -7.36
N ALA A 377 9.92 23.27 -6.87
CA ALA A 377 8.95 24.05 -6.11
C ALA A 377 9.48 24.32 -4.69
N ASP A 378 9.97 25.55 -4.52
CA ASP A 378 10.00 26.26 -3.24
C ASP A 378 8.54 26.46 -2.81
N VAL A 379 8.15 25.87 -1.69
CA VAL A 379 6.78 25.99 -1.17
C VAL A 379 6.57 27.40 -0.65
N THR A 380 5.99 28.27 -1.49
CA THR A 380 5.21 29.40 -0.97
C THR A 380 3.84 28.86 -0.60
N GLU A 381 3.63 28.63 0.70
CA GLU A 381 2.31 28.60 1.30
C GLU A 381 1.59 29.93 0.97
N ARG A 382 0.84 29.97 -0.12
CA ARG A 382 -0.17 31.02 -0.33
C ARG A 382 -1.37 30.67 0.54
N SER A 383 -1.25 31.03 1.81
CA SER A 383 -2.38 31.43 2.66
C SER A 383 -3.32 32.28 1.82
N ARG A 384 -4.50 31.77 1.47
CA ARG A 384 -5.55 32.53 0.78
C ARG A 384 -6.08 33.61 1.74
N ALA A 385 -5.37 34.73 1.78
CA ALA A 385 -5.95 36.01 2.10
C ALA A 385 -6.68 36.51 0.85
N GLY A 386 -8.00 36.59 0.95
CA GLY A 386 -8.89 37.16 -0.06
C GLY A 386 -10.15 37.68 0.61
N ALA A 387 -9.98 38.56 1.61
CA ALA A 387 -11.07 39.40 2.09
C ALA A 387 -11.39 40.43 0.99
N PRO A 388 -12.67 40.64 0.62
CA PRO A 388 -13.03 41.71 -0.29
C PRO A 388 -12.74 43.07 0.38
N GLU A 389 -12.01 43.90 -0.34
CA GLU A 389 -11.82 45.33 -0.09
C GLU A 389 -13.19 46.02 -0.16
N GLU A 390 -13.81 46.25 1.01
CA GLU A 390 -15.00 47.09 1.10
C GLU A 390 -14.61 48.55 0.86
N ALA A 391 -15.26 49.13 -0.15
CA ALA A 391 -15.09 50.48 -0.62
C ALA A 391 -15.26 51.53 0.49
N ASP A 392 -14.28 52.43 0.56
CA ASP A 392 -14.34 53.68 1.30
C ASP A 392 -15.32 54.63 0.59
N GLU A 393 -16.48 54.89 1.20
CA GLU A 393 -17.29 56.09 0.90
C GLU A 393 -17.43 56.95 2.18
N PRO A 394 -17.30 58.28 2.06
CA PRO A 394 -17.00 59.16 3.19
C PRO A 394 -18.26 59.77 3.80
N ALA A 395 -18.24 60.09 5.11
CA ALA A 395 -18.83 61.33 5.64
C ALA A 395 -18.67 61.47 7.17
N SER A 396 -18.20 62.66 7.55
CA SER A 396 -18.65 63.48 8.69
C SER A 396 -18.74 62.87 10.10
N ALA A 397 -17.82 63.29 10.96
CA ALA A 397 -18.10 64.27 12.02
C ALA A 397 -16.80 64.86 12.59
#